data_AF-A0A348XH78-F1
#
_entry.id   AF-A0A348XH78-F1
#
_cell.length_a   1.000
_cell.length_b   1.000
_cell.length_c   1.000
_cell.angle_alpha   90.00
_cell.angle_beta   90.00
_cell.angle_gamma   90.00
#
_symmetry.space_group_name_H-M   'P 1'
#
loop_
_entity.id
_entity.type
_entity.pdbx_description
1 polymer ?
#
loop_
_entity_poly.entity_id
_entity_poly.type
_entity_poly.pdbx_seq_one_letter_code
_entity_poly.pdbx_strand_id
1 'polypeptide(L)'
;MLHHIVRIGACVALLSLGLPAQEGEEDATRLEATEVQAEARSLSQELEDAGTPPPTLREIVDEARRKQQDGGILLTKNRFADSASAFRQSAEMYRTILNDLPLHREWQRLEKRVDGARMLAVGAGGPELEQATNAL
;
A
#
# COMPACT_ATOMS: atom_id res chain seq x y z
N MET A 1 -41.41 -43.34 -9.84
CA MET A 1 -42.52 -42.37 -9.88
C MET A 1 -42.96 -42.09 -8.46
N LEU A 2 -42.95 -40.80 -8.06
CA LEU A 2 -43.80 -40.12 -7.04
C LEU A 2 -44.03 -40.85 -5.69
N HIS A 3 -43.86 -40.31 -4.48
CA HIS A 3 -43.89 -38.93 -3.97
C HIS A 3 -43.70 -39.01 -2.43
N HIS A 4 -43.09 -37.97 -1.81
CA HIS A 4 -43.46 -37.44 -0.46
C HIS A 4 -43.15 -38.32 0.78
N ILE A 5 -42.88 -37.87 2.02
CA ILE A 5 -42.99 -36.60 2.76
C ILE A 5 -42.31 -36.82 4.15
N VAL A 6 -41.56 -35.81 4.62
CA VAL A 6 -41.46 -35.33 6.03
C VAL A 6 -41.05 -36.31 7.14
N ARG A 7 -39.89 -36.03 7.77
CA ARG A 7 -39.73 -35.78 9.23
C ARG A 7 -38.28 -35.95 9.69
N ILE A 8 -37.50 -34.86 9.68
CA ILE A 8 -36.70 -34.50 10.85
C ILE A 8 -36.88 -33.00 11.03
N GLY A 9 -37.89 -32.63 11.81
CA GLY A 9 -37.97 -31.33 12.42
C GLY A 9 -37.36 -31.42 13.82
N ALA A 10 -36.60 -30.40 14.20
CA ALA A 10 -36.82 -29.65 15.44
C ALA A 10 -35.73 -28.57 15.59
N CYS A 11 -36.20 -27.33 15.80
CA CYS A 11 -35.49 -26.19 16.37
C CYS A 11 -34.37 -25.61 15.48
N VAL A 12 -34.51 -24.44 14.86
CA VAL A 12 -34.84 -23.16 15.53
C VAL A 12 -35.63 -22.27 14.58
N ALA A 13 -36.94 -22.23 14.79
CA ALA A 13 -37.80 -21.14 14.34
C ALA A 13 -38.49 -20.56 15.58
N LEU A 14 -37.71 -19.90 16.44
CA LEU A 14 -38.22 -19.01 17.49
C LEU A 14 -37.12 -18.02 17.86
N LEU A 15 -36.99 -16.96 17.05
CA LEU A 15 -36.72 -15.61 17.54
C LEU A 15 -37.18 -14.64 16.46
N SER A 16 -38.50 -14.53 16.35
CA SER A 16 -39.16 -13.32 15.87
C SER A 16 -38.98 -12.22 16.90
N LEU A 17 -37.76 -11.68 16.98
CA LEU A 17 -37.57 -10.28 17.30
C LEU A 17 -37.14 -9.66 15.97
N GLY A 18 -37.96 -8.75 15.44
CA GLY A 18 -37.62 -7.93 14.28
C GLY A 18 -36.50 -6.94 14.61
N LEU A 19 -35.31 -7.48 14.88
CA LEU A 19 -34.04 -6.76 14.86
C LEU A 19 -33.52 -6.85 13.42
N PRO A 20 -33.25 -5.72 12.76
CA PRO A 20 -32.89 -5.74 11.36
C PRO A 20 -31.52 -6.42 11.23
N ALA A 21 -31.45 -7.55 10.53
CA ALA A 21 -30.18 -8.16 10.13
C ALA A 21 -29.24 -7.15 9.42
N GLN A 22 -29.79 -6.05 8.90
CA GLN A 22 -29.05 -4.93 8.31
C GLN A 22 -28.22 -4.13 9.31
N GLU A 23 -28.65 -3.94 10.57
CA GLU A 23 -27.88 -3.15 11.54
C GLU A 23 -26.56 -3.84 11.90
N GLY A 24 -26.56 -5.16 12.04
CA GLY A 24 -25.33 -5.92 12.37
C GLY A 24 -24.32 -6.00 11.22
N GLU A 25 -24.79 -6.02 9.96
CA GLU A 25 -23.93 -6.07 8.78
C GLU A 25 -23.36 -4.68 8.42
N GLU A 26 -24.15 -3.63 8.63
CA GLU A 26 -23.69 -2.24 8.50
C GLU A 26 -22.63 -1.91 9.57
N ASP A 27 -22.83 -2.33 10.81
CA ASP A 27 -21.85 -2.14 11.88
C ASP A 27 -20.54 -2.90 11.62
N ALA A 28 -20.62 -4.13 11.06
CA ALA A 28 -19.44 -4.90 10.70
C ALA A 28 -18.64 -4.26 9.55
N THR A 29 -19.32 -3.82 8.49
CA THR A 29 -18.66 -3.16 7.35
C THR A 29 -18.09 -1.78 7.73
N ARG A 30 -18.77 -1.07 8.64
CA ARG A 30 -18.25 0.17 9.22
C ARG A 30 -17.01 -0.06 10.08
N LEU A 31 -17.03 -1.07 10.94
CA LEU A 31 -15.87 -1.44 11.76
C LEU A 31 -14.67 -1.77 10.85
N GLU A 32 -14.87 -2.62 9.85
CA GLU A 32 -13.85 -2.97 8.88
C GLU A 32 -13.28 -1.71 8.22
N ALA A 33 -14.12 -0.82 7.70
CA ALA A 33 -13.69 0.42 7.06
C ALA A 33 -12.82 1.29 7.99
N THR A 34 -13.15 1.36 9.29
CA THR A 34 -12.35 2.11 10.27
C THR A 34 -11.02 1.45 10.61
N GLU A 35 -10.97 0.12 10.64
CA GLU A 35 -9.73 -0.64 10.87
C GLU A 35 -8.75 -0.43 9.72
N VAL A 36 -9.20 -0.62 8.48
CA VAL A 36 -8.33 -0.43 7.31
C VAL A 36 -7.99 1.04 7.08
N GLN A 37 -8.84 1.98 7.49
CA GLN A 37 -8.49 3.41 7.53
C GLN A 37 -7.32 3.68 8.48
N ALA A 38 -7.37 3.13 9.70
CA ALA A 38 -6.31 3.29 10.69
C ALA A 38 -4.99 2.70 10.19
N GLU A 39 -5.04 1.53 9.56
CA GLU A 39 -3.89 0.89 8.93
C GLU A 39 -3.28 1.76 7.81
N ALA A 40 -4.09 2.20 6.84
CA ALA A 40 -3.63 3.05 5.74
C ALA A 40 -3.00 4.35 6.26
N ARG A 41 -3.57 4.94 7.33
CA ARG A 41 -3.01 6.13 7.98
C ARG A 41 -1.68 5.84 8.66
N SER A 42 -1.55 4.70 9.34
CA SER A 42 -0.29 4.29 9.97
C SER A 42 0.82 4.12 8.95
N LEU A 43 0.54 3.45 7.83
CA LEU A 43 1.51 3.24 6.75
C LEU A 43 1.88 4.55 6.03
N SER A 44 0.92 5.45 5.85
CA SER A 44 1.18 6.80 5.32
C SER A 44 2.14 7.57 6.23
N GLN A 45 1.92 7.52 7.55
CA GLN A 45 2.80 8.15 8.54
C GLN A 45 4.20 7.54 8.52
N GLU A 46 4.31 6.21 8.45
CA GLU A 46 5.60 5.52 8.36
C GLU A 46 6.38 5.94 7.11
N LEU A 47 5.69 6.12 5.98
CA LEU A 47 6.32 6.63 4.76
C LEU A 47 6.79 8.09 4.91
N GLU A 48 6.01 8.94 5.59
CA GLU A 48 6.41 10.32 5.88
C GLU A 48 7.63 10.37 6.81
N ASP A 49 7.66 9.53 7.84
CA ASP A 49 8.76 9.40 8.80
C ASP A 49 10.02 8.82 8.12
N ALA A 50 9.85 7.93 7.14
CA ALA A 50 10.95 7.45 6.33
C ALA A 50 11.60 8.60 5.55
N GLY A 51 10.83 9.61 5.15
CA GLY A 51 11.27 10.81 4.43
C GLY A 51 10.85 10.83 2.97
N THR A 52 11.30 11.84 2.22
CA THR A 52 10.82 12.07 0.85
C THR A 52 11.03 10.85 -0.06
N PRO A 53 9.96 10.30 -0.65
CA PRO A 53 10.08 9.18 -1.56
C PRO A 53 10.83 9.62 -2.83
N PRO A 54 11.64 8.72 -3.40
CA PRO A 54 12.38 8.99 -4.63
C PRO A 54 11.41 9.25 -5.81
N PRO A 55 11.85 9.97 -6.86
CA PRO A 55 10.97 10.37 -7.97
C PRO A 55 10.26 9.19 -8.66
N THR A 56 10.91 8.04 -8.72
CA THR A 56 10.39 6.79 -9.31
C THR A 56 9.17 6.22 -8.57
N LEU A 57 9.05 6.49 -7.26
CA LEU A 57 7.92 6.04 -6.44
C LEU A 57 6.84 7.12 -6.27
N ARG A 58 7.10 8.35 -6.71
CA ARG A 58 6.21 9.50 -6.47
C ARG A 58 4.81 9.30 -7.03
N GLU A 59 4.69 8.73 -8.22
CA GLU A 59 3.39 8.48 -8.85
C GLU A 59 2.56 7.45 -8.05
N ILE A 60 3.19 6.40 -7.54
CA ILE A 60 2.56 5.38 -6.71
C ILE A 60 2.12 5.98 -5.37
N VAL A 61 2.94 6.85 -4.78
CA VAL A 61 2.60 7.58 -3.54
C VAL A 61 1.40 8.50 -3.75
N ASP A 62 1.36 9.23 -4.87
CA ASP A 62 0.24 10.11 -5.19
C ASP A 62 -1.04 9.31 -5.43
N GLU A 63 -0.97 8.13 -6.06
CA GLU A 63 -2.11 7.23 -6.21
C GLU A 63 -2.58 6.65 -4.86
N ALA A 64 -1.65 6.21 -4.00
CA ALA A 64 -1.98 5.72 -2.65
C ALA A 64 -2.73 6.78 -1.83
N ARG A 65 -2.30 8.04 -1.92
CA ARG A 65 -2.96 9.20 -1.29
C ARG A 65 -4.36 9.45 -1.85
N ARG A 66 -4.52 9.39 -3.18
CA ARG A 66 -5.84 9.52 -3.83
C ARG A 66 -6.80 8.45 -3.32
N LYS A 67 -6.37 7.18 -3.28
CA LYS A 67 -7.19 6.08 -2.75
C LYS A 67 -7.55 6.26 -1.28
N GLN A 68 -6.63 6.75 -0.46
CA GLN A 68 -6.90 7.07 0.94
C GLN A 68 -7.96 8.18 1.07
N GLN A 69 -7.86 9.22 0.23
CA GLN A 69 -8.83 10.32 0.20
C GLN A 69 -10.21 9.85 -0.28
N ASP A 70 -10.26 9.04 -1.34
CA ASP A 70 -11.48 8.43 -1.85
C ASP A 70 -12.15 7.56 -0.77
N GLY A 71 -11.37 6.75 -0.06
CA GLY A 71 -11.85 5.98 1.10
C GLY A 71 -12.49 6.86 2.17
N GLY A 72 -11.87 8.01 2.47
CA GLY A 72 -12.43 9.01 3.39
C GLY A 72 -13.75 9.62 2.88
N ILE A 73 -13.85 9.93 1.59
CA ILE A 73 -15.08 10.46 0.97
C ILE A 73 -16.20 9.41 0.97
N LEU A 74 -15.86 8.14 0.76
CA LEU A 74 -16.84 7.04 0.79
C LEU A 74 -17.33 6.79 2.22
N LEU A 75 -16.45 6.92 3.21
CA LEU A 75 -16.79 6.80 4.63
C LEU A 75 -17.82 7.87 5.05
N THR A 76 -17.64 9.13 4.65
CA THR A 76 -18.59 10.21 4.96
C THR A 76 -19.94 10.05 4.27
N LYS A 77 -20.02 9.23 3.22
CA LYS A 77 -21.25 8.87 2.49
C LYS A 77 -21.89 7.57 2.99
N ASN A 78 -21.40 7.00 4.10
CA ASN A 78 -21.81 5.69 4.63
C ASN A 78 -21.67 4.54 3.62
N ARG A 79 -20.79 4.67 2.61
CA ARG A 79 -20.46 3.59 1.67
C ARG A 79 -19.33 2.74 2.23
N PHE A 80 -19.60 2.03 3.32
CA PHE A 80 -18.56 1.38 4.13
C PHE A 80 -17.76 0.31 3.37
N ALA A 81 -18.42 -0.56 2.59
CA ALA A 81 -17.72 -1.58 1.81
C ALA A 81 -16.78 -0.98 0.75
N ASP A 82 -17.23 0.07 0.05
CA ASP A 82 -16.39 0.76 -0.94
C ASP A 82 -15.26 1.53 -0.27
N SER A 83 -15.53 2.14 0.89
CA SER A 83 -14.54 2.82 1.72
C SER A 83 -13.44 1.86 2.17
N ALA A 84 -13.82 0.69 2.71
CA ALA A 84 -12.89 -0.35 3.10
C ALA A 84 -12.03 -0.82 1.91
N SER A 85 -12.63 -1.02 0.74
CA SER A 85 -11.90 -1.39 -0.48
C SER A 85 -10.86 -0.34 -0.88
N ALA A 86 -11.22 0.96 -0.85
CA ALA A 86 -10.30 2.04 -1.19
C ALA A 86 -9.15 2.18 -0.17
N PHE A 87 -9.43 2.04 1.12
CA PHE A 87 -8.39 2.05 2.15
C PHE A 87 -7.46 0.83 2.04
N ARG A 88 -7.98 -0.36 1.74
CA ARG A 88 -7.15 -1.56 1.50
C ARG A 88 -6.19 -1.35 0.32
N GLN A 89 -6.68 -0.80 -0.80
CA GLN A 89 -5.83 -0.47 -1.96
C GLN A 89 -4.73 0.52 -1.59
N SER A 90 -5.07 1.56 -0.82
CA SER A 90 -4.10 2.54 -0.33
C SER A 90 -3.02 1.89 0.56
N ALA A 91 -3.44 1.06 1.53
CA ALA A 91 -2.54 0.36 2.44
C ALA A 91 -1.61 -0.61 1.71
N GLU A 92 -2.11 -1.34 0.71
CA GLU A 92 -1.30 -2.24 -0.12
C GLU A 92 -0.22 -1.47 -0.91
N MET A 93 -0.58 -0.32 -1.48
CA MET A 93 0.36 0.55 -2.17
C MET A 93 1.44 1.08 -1.22
N TYR A 94 1.07 1.59 -0.03
CA TYR A 94 2.06 2.05 0.94
C TYR A 94 2.99 0.93 1.41
N ARG A 95 2.49 -0.28 1.66
CA ARG A 95 3.35 -1.44 1.97
C ARG A 95 4.36 -1.71 0.86
N THR A 96 3.90 -1.67 -0.39
CA THR A 96 4.77 -1.90 -1.56
C THR A 96 5.89 -0.85 -1.61
N ILE A 97 5.52 0.44 -1.46
CA ILE A 97 6.48 1.54 -1.43
C ILE A 97 7.48 1.37 -0.29
N LEU A 98 7.02 1.06 0.93
CA LEU A 98 7.87 0.91 2.11
C LEU A 98 8.85 -0.27 1.98
N ASN A 99 8.45 -1.35 1.31
CA ASN A 99 9.33 -2.49 1.03
C ASN A 99 10.39 -2.17 -0.04
N ASP A 100 10.05 -1.34 -1.04
CA ASP A 100 10.96 -0.99 -2.13
C ASP A 100 11.91 0.18 -1.77
N LEU A 101 11.51 1.03 -0.81
CA LEU A 101 12.25 2.24 -0.44
C LEU A 101 13.67 1.96 0.08
N PRO A 102 13.94 0.96 0.95
CA PRO A 102 15.28 0.62 1.39
C PRO A 102 16.21 0.23 0.23
N LEU A 103 15.70 -0.61 -0.69
CA LEU A 103 16.44 -1.06 -1.88
C LEU A 103 16.81 0.14 -2.76
N HIS A 104 15.87 1.06 -2.97
CA HIS A 104 16.16 2.24 -3.78
C HIS A 104 17.20 3.16 -3.12
N ARG A 105 17.17 3.32 -1.79
CA ARG A 105 18.18 4.10 -1.05
C ARG A 105 19.58 3.49 -1.15
N GLU A 106 19.68 2.17 -1.15
CA GLU A 106 20.95 1.47 -1.36
C GLU A 106 21.48 1.70 -2.77
N TRP A 107 20.62 1.55 -3.78
CA TRP A 107 20.97 1.82 -5.17
C TRP A 107 21.50 3.24 -5.37
N GLN A 108 20.79 4.26 -4.88
CA GLN A 108 21.21 5.66 -4.99
C GLN A 108 22.55 5.94 -4.27
N ARG A 109 22.80 5.27 -3.13
CA ARG A 109 24.09 5.37 -2.43
C ARG A 109 25.22 4.78 -3.26
N LEU A 110 24.99 3.66 -3.94
CA LEU A 110 25.98 3.02 -4.80
C LEU A 110 26.28 3.87 -6.04
N GLU A 111 25.27 4.40 -6.73
CA GLU A 111 25.45 5.29 -7.89
C GLU A 111 26.33 6.50 -7.54
N LYS A 112 26.02 7.20 -6.43
CA LYS A 112 26.83 8.33 -5.96
C LYS A 112 28.29 7.97 -5.70
N ARG A 113 28.55 6.77 -5.17
CA ARG A 113 29.92 6.28 -4.92
C ARG A 113 30.65 6.00 -6.23
N VAL A 114 29.97 5.41 -7.21
CA VAL A 114 30.52 5.14 -8.54
C VAL A 114 30.82 6.45 -9.27
N ASP A 115 29.89 7.40 -9.27
CA ASP A 115 30.10 8.72 -9.88
C ASP A 115 31.26 9.48 -9.24
N GLY A 116 31.36 9.43 -7.91
CA GLY A 116 32.49 10.01 -7.19
C GLY A 116 33.83 9.36 -7.56
N ALA A 117 33.88 8.03 -7.63
CA ALA A 117 35.08 7.30 -8.05
C ALA A 117 35.46 7.62 -9.51
N ARG A 118 34.47 7.76 -10.40
CA ARG A 118 34.67 8.15 -11.79
C ARG A 118 35.26 9.55 -11.90
N MET A 119 34.75 10.51 -11.13
CA MET A 119 35.31 11.88 -11.12
C MET A 119 36.76 11.91 -10.58
N LEU A 120 37.08 11.10 -9.56
CA LEU A 120 38.44 10.99 -9.05
C LEU A 120 39.40 10.32 -10.04
N ALA A 121 38.94 9.29 -10.77
CA ALA A 121 39.73 8.64 -11.81
C ALA A 121 40.02 9.59 -13.00
N VAL A 122 39.04 10.41 -13.39
CA VAL A 122 39.23 11.46 -14.41
C VAL A 122 40.17 12.57 -13.91
N GLY A 123 40.12 12.91 -12.62
CA GLY A 123 41.05 13.87 -12.00
C GLY A 123 42.48 13.34 -11.82
N ALA A 124 42.65 12.03 -11.65
CA ALA A 124 43.94 11.36 -11.51
C ALA A 124 44.55 10.93 -12.87
N GLY A 125 43.73 10.82 -13.91
CA GLY A 125 44.14 10.56 -15.28
C GLY A 125 44.41 11.84 -16.07
N GLY A 126 45.42 12.60 -15.63
CA GLY A 126 46.11 13.53 -16.53
C GLY A 126 46.81 12.79 -17.68
N PRO A 127 47.37 13.50 -18.69
CA PRO A 127 47.92 12.95 -19.96
C PRO A 127 48.98 11.85 -19.84
N GLU A 128 49.40 11.49 -18.62
CA GLU A 128 50.34 10.41 -18.33
C GLU A 128 49.74 9.01 -18.52
N LEU A 129 48.42 8.84 -18.37
CA LEU A 129 47.76 7.55 -18.61
C LEU A 129 47.64 7.22 -20.10
N GLU A 130 47.50 8.22 -21.00
CA GLU A 130 47.55 8.01 -22.46
C GLU A 130 48.96 7.71 -22.98
N GLN A 131 50.02 8.20 -22.33
CA GLN A 131 51.39 7.85 -22.71
C GLN A 131 51.76 6.42 -22.32
N ALA A 132 51.23 5.90 -21.21
CA ALA A 132 51.50 4.52 -20.77
C ALA A 132 50.81 3.48 -21.67
N THR A 133 49.63 3.76 -22.23
CA THR A 133 48.96 2.85 -23.17
C THR A 133 49.52 2.89 -24.58
N ASN A 134 50.14 4.00 -25.00
CA ASN A 134 50.78 4.13 -26.31
C ASN A 134 52.25 3.64 -26.35
N ALA A 135 52.79 3.21 -25.20
CA ALA A 135 54.16 2.68 -25.08
C ALA A 135 54.23 1.14 -24.96
N LEU A 136 53.11 0.44 -25.16
CA LEU A 136 53.01 -1.01 -25.33
C LEU A 136 52.64 -1.35 -26.78
#